data_AF-A0A949J7X4-F1
#
_entry.id   AF-A0A949J7X4-F1
#
_cell.length_a   1.000
_cell.length_b   1.000
_cell.length_c   1.000
_cell.angle_alpha   90.00
_cell.angle_beta   90.00
_cell.angle_gamma   90.00
#
_symmetry.space_group_name_H-M   'P 1'
#
loop_
_entity.id
_entity.type
_entity.pdbx_description
1 polymer ?
#
loop_
_entity_poly.entity_id
_entity_poly.type
_entity_poly.pdbx_seq_one_letter_code
_entity_poly.pdbx_strand_id
1 'polypeptide(L)'
;MLDRKDCLERLSSAPLARILVSVRCLPAALPARIRVVDGERIVIASPDSTILLAAQRHDVLTVQVDGVDESNHPWSVVASGIAEVSFDAGPAEGLEWGGPGFAGQLVSFPVSVVVGQRH
;
A
#
# COMPACT_ATOMS: atom_id res chain seq x y z
N MET A 1 -7.85 -4.56 18.63
CA MET A 1 -7.19 -3.46 17.90
C MET A 1 -5.69 -3.72 17.92
N LEU A 2 -5.03 -3.59 16.77
CA LEU A 2 -3.57 -3.77 16.64
C LEU A 2 -2.88 -2.43 16.91
N ASP A 3 -1.66 -2.46 17.43
CA ASP A 3 -0.88 -1.23 17.57
C ASP A 3 -0.28 -0.79 16.21
N ARG A 4 0.30 0.41 16.17
CA ARG A 4 0.88 0.95 14.93
C ARG A 4 2.00 0.08 14.38
N LYS A 5 2.84 -0.48 15.25
CA LYS A 5 3.99 -1.29 14.84
C LYS A 5 3.50 -2.60 14.22
N ASP A 6 2.59 -3.30 14.88
CA ASP A 6 1.94 -4.51 14.38
C ASP A 6 1.28 -4.28 13.01
N CYS A 7 0.63 -3.12 12.82
CA CYS A 7 0.03 -2.76 11.55
C CYS A 7 1.06 -2.63 10.44
N LEU A 8 2.17 -1.94 10.70
CA LEU A 8 3.23 -1.70 9.72
C LEU A 8 3.98 -2.99 9.38
N GLU A 9 4.20 -3.87 10.35
CA GLU A 9 4.79 -5.19 10.13
C GLU A 9 3.91 -6.02 9.18
N ARG A 10 2.59 -6.05 9.43
CA ARG A 10 1.63 -6.77 8.57
C ARG A 10 1.52 -6.18 7.16
N LEU A 11 1.59 -4.85 7.03
CA LEU A 11 1.69 -4.18 5.72
C LEU A 11 2.98 -4.55 4.99
N SER A 12 4.10 -4.64 5.71
CA SER A 12 5.40 -4.97 5.15
C SER A 12 5.49 -6.43 4.69
N SER A 13 4.80 -7.34 5.37
CA SER A 13 4.78 -8.77 5.04
C SER A 13 3.73 -9.16 3.98
N ALA A 14 2.86 -8.24 3.58
CA ALA A 14 1.75 -8.55 2.69
C ALA A 14 2.25 -8.81 1.25
N PRO A 15 1.98 -9.99 0.65
CA PRO A 15 2.41 -10.29 -0.71
C PRO A 15 1.61 -9.50 -1.77
N LEU A 16 0.41 -9.07 -1.40
CA LEU A 16 -0.51 -8.30 -2.24
C LEU A 16 -1.38 -7.41 -1.34
N ALA A 17 -1.67 -6.21 -1.81
CA ALA A 17 -2.60 -5.30 -1.14
C ALA A 17 -3.69 -4.82 -2.09
N ARG A 18 -4.77 -4.29 -1.52
CA ARG A 18 -5.83 -3.58 -2.24
C ARG A 18 -5.65 -2.09 -2.05
N ILE A 19 -5.50 -1.37 -3.15
CA ILE A 19 -5.42 0.09 -3.19
C ILE A 19 -6.83 0.62 -3.44
N LEU A 20 -7.41 1.24 -2.43
CA LEU A 20 -8.66 1.96 -2.57
C LEU A 20 -8.37 3.36 -3.12
N VAL A 21 -9.01 3.66 -4.25
CA VAL A 21 -8.89 4.91 -4.99
C VAL A 21 -10.28 5.41 -5.38
N SER A 22 -10.43 6.74 -5.49
CA SER A 22 -11.66 7.36 -5.99
C SER A 22 -11.55 7.62 -7.49
N VAL A 23 -12.38 6.94 -8.29
CA VAL A 23 -12.44 7.12 -9.75
C VAL A 23 -13.76 7.78 -10.09
N ARG A 24 -13.73 9.05 -10.50
CA ARG A 24 -14.95 9.84 -10.78
C ARG A 24 -15.96 9.80 -9.61
N CYS A 25 -15.45 9.95 -8.39
CA CYS A 25 -16.23 9.87 -7.13
C CYS A 25 -16.77 8.47 -6.78
N LEU A 26 -16.39 7.43 -7.53
CA LEU A 26 -16.73 6.05 -7.20
C LEU A 26 -15.54 5.35 -6.54
N PRO A 27 -15.75 4.62 -5.43
CA PRO A 27 -14.67 3.84 -4.82
C PRO A 27 -14.34 2.62 -5.70
N ALA A 28 -13.05 2.43 -5.97
CA ALA A 28 -12.52 1.23 -6.63
C ALA A 28 -11.41 0.63 -5.77
N ALA A 29 -11.27 -0.70 -5.79
CA ALA A 29 -10.20 -1.42 -5.12
C ALA A 29 -9.34 -2.15 -6.18
N LEU A 30 -8.08 -1.73 -6.31
CA LEU A 30 -7.16 -2.24 -7.31
C LEU A 30 -6.04 -3.04 -6.64
N PRO A 31 -5.66 -4.23 -7.14
CA PRO A 31 -4.56 -4.99 -6.57
C PRO A 31 -3.22 -4.33 -6.89
N ALA A 32 -2.32 -4.22 -5.91
CA ALA A 32 -0.95 -3.78 -6.14
C ALA A 32 0.03 -4.40 -5.12
N ARG A 33 1.32 -4.39 -5.46
CA ARG A 33 2.38 -4.68 -4.50
C ARG A 33 2.72 -3.41 -3.73
N ILE A 34 2.95 -3.56 -2.44
CA ILE A 34 3.35 -2.47 -1.56
C ILE A 34 4.67 -2.79 -0.87
N ARG A 35 5.37 -1.74 -0.45
CA ARG A 35 6.52 -1.81 0.45
C ARG A 35 6.38 -0.69 1.46
N VAL A 36 6.66 -0.99 2.72
CA VAL A 36 6.83 0.05 3.74
C VAL A 36 8.31 0.45 3.76
N VAL A 37 8.57 1.75 3.62
CA VAL A 37 9.90 2.35 3.63
C VAL A 37 10.02 3.22 4.88
N ASP A 38 11.15 3.08 5.58
CA ASP A 38 11.50 3.79 6.82
C ASP A 38 10.43 3.71 7.93
N GLY A 39 9.54 2.70 7.87
CA GLY A 39 8.47 2.50 8.85
C GLY A 39 7.36 3.55 8.82
N GLU A 40 7.36 4.46 7.85
CA GLU A 40 6.43 5.60 7.83
C GLU A 40 5.84 5.92 6.47
N ARG A 41 6.35 5.31 5.40
CA ARG A 41 5.93 5.58 4.03
C ARG A 41 5.55 4.30 3.32
N ILE A 42 4.47 4.33 2.54
CA ILE A 42 4.09 3.24 1.66
C ILE A 42 4.48 3.59 0.24
N VAL A 43 5.20 2.69 -0.42
CA VAL A 43 5.46 2.71 -1.86
C VAL A 43 4.59 1.64 -2.51
N ILE A 44 3.95 1.99 -3.61
CA ILE A 44 3.05 1.16 -4.40
C ILE A 44 3.70 0.96 -5.78
N ALA A 45 3.86 -0.29 -6.17
CA ALA A 45 4.22 -0.67 -7.53
C ALA A 45 2.98 -1.20 -8.23
N SER A 46 2.51 -0.47 -9.24
CA SER A 46 1.34 -0.87 -10.04
C SER A 46 1.51 -0.49 -11.52
N PRO A 47 1.09 -1.35 -12.46
CA PRO A 47 0.96 -0.99 -13.86
C PRO A 47 -0.33 -0.19 -14.15
N ASP A 48 -1.23 -0.05 -13.18
CA ASP A 48 -2.52 0.62 -13.36
C ASP A 48 -2.37 2.16 -13.36
N SER A 49 -2.70 2.78 -14.49
CA SER A 49 -2.61 4.23 -14.66
C SER A 49 -3.57 5.01 -13.75
N THR A 50 -4.61 4.38 -13.22
CA THR A 50 -5.54 5.00 -12.26
C THR A 50 -4.83 5.40 -10.97
N ILE A 51 -3.94 4.53 -10.48
CA ILE A 51 -3.17 4.79 -9.26
C ILE A 51 -2.17 5.93 -9.50
N LEU A 52 -1.52 5.96 -10.67
CA LEU A 52 -0.67 7.08 -11.06
C LEU A 52 -1.46 8.39 -11.14
N LEU A 53 -2.59 8.39 -11.85
CA LEU A 53 -3.41 9.59 -12.05
C LEU A 53 -3.88 10.16 -10.72
N ALA A 54 -4.27 9.30 -9.77
CA ALA A 54 -4.60 9.71 -8.41
C ALA A 54 -3.41 10.37 -7.70
N ALA A 55 -2.21 9.80 -7.83
CA ALA A 55 -0.99 10.35 -7.26
C ALA A 55 -0.59 11.71 -7.88
N GLN A 56 -0.75 11.87 -9.19
CA GLN A 56 -0.51 13.15 -9.89
C GLN A 56 -1.46 14.25 -9.43
N ARG A 57 -2.64 13.88 -8.91
CA ARG A 57 -3.65 14.79 -8.38
C ARG A 57 -3.53 15.03 -6.89
N HIS A 58 -2.58 14.37 -6.22
CA HIS A 58 -2.50 14.35 -4.77
C HIS A 58 -3.80 13.87 -4.10
N ASP A 59 -4.46 12.89 -4.72
CA ASP A 59 -5.63 12.26 -4.13
C ASP A 59 -5.23 11.40 -2.93
N VAL A 60 -6.18 11.17 -2.03
CA VAL A 60 -6.00 10.21 -0.94
C VAL A 60 -6.02 8.81 -1.53
N LEU A 61 -4.97 8.03 -1.26
CA LEU A 61 -4.96 6.59 -1.46
C LEU A 61 -5.06 5.88 -0.12
N THR A 62 -5.71 4.72 -0.14
CA THR A 62 -5.78 3.84 1.01
C THR A 62 -5.32 2.45 0.61
N VAL A 63 -4.48 1.85 1.44
CA VAL A 63 -4.02 0.49 1.32
C VAL A 63 -4.75 -0.37 2.33
N GLN A 64 -5.25 -1.50 1.88
CA GLN A 64 -5.84 -2.51 2.73
C GLN A 64 -5.14 -3.85 2.51
N VAL A 65 -4.82 -4.49 3.64
CA VAL A 65 -4.32 -5.86 3.71
C VAL A 65 -5.09 -6.60 4.82
N ASP A 66 -5.23 -7.89 4.68
CA ASP A 66 -5.91 -8.77 5.62
C ASP A 66 -5.30 -10.16 5.57
N GLY A 67 -5.61 -10.95 6.59
CA GLY A 67 -5.18 -12.33 6.65
C GLY A 67 -5.63 -13.01 7.93
N VAL A 68 -4.95 -14.11 8.25
CA VAL A 68 -5.16 -14.90 9.46
C VAL A 68 -3.80 -15.05 10.15
N ASP A 69 -3.75 -14.98 11.48
CA ASP A 69 -2.52 -15.19 12.25
C ASP A 69 -2.26 -16.67 12.58
N GLU A 70 -1.12 -16.97 13.20
CA GLU A 70 -0.72 -18.34 13.58
C GLU A 70 -1.71 -19.03 14.54
N SER A 71 -2.48 -18.24 15.29
CA SER A 71 -3.53 -18.72 16.20
C SER A 71 -4.89 -18.84 15.51
N ASN A 72 -4.93 -18.77 14.18
CA ASN A 72 -6.12 -18.83 13.36
C ASN A 72 -7.13 -17.68 13.61
N HIS A 73 -6.67 -16.52 14.09
CA HIS A 73 -7.53 -15.34 14.23
C HIS A 73 -7.43 -14.43 13.00
N PRO A 74 -8.56 -14.04 12.39
CA PRO A 74 -8.56 -13.08 11.29
C PRO A 74 -8.10 -11.70 11.74
N TRP A 75 -7.51 -10.96 10.82
CA TRP A 75 -7.08 -9.59 11.05
C TRP A 75 -7.15 -8.77 9.76
N SER A 76 -7.18 -7.45 9.92
CA SER A 76 -7.16 -6.51 8.79
C SER A 76 -6.43 -5.23 9.18
N VAL A 77 -5.69 -4.65 8.25
CA VAL A 77 -5.00 -3.36 8.40
C VAL A 77 -5.37 -2.45 7.24
N VAL A 78 -5.65 -1.19 7.55
CA VAL A 78 -5.93 -0.12 6.60
C VAL A 78 -4.99 1.04 6.88
N ALA A 79 -4.32 1.56 5.85
CA ALA A 79 -3.44 2.71 5.94
C ALA A 79 -3.74 3.72 4.83
N SER A 80 -3.77 5.01 5.17
CA SER A 80 -4.13 6.07 4.22
C SER A 80 -3.13 7.23 4.27
N GLY A 81 -2.97 7.89 3.13
CA GLY A 81 -2.17 9.10 2.99
C GLY A 81 -2.46 9.81 1.68
N ILE A 82 -1.89 11.01 1.55
CA ILE A 82 -1.94 11.79 0.31
C ILE A 82 -0.87 11.24 -0.63
N ALA A 83 -1.27 10.82 -1.82
CA ALA A 83 -0.38 10.20 -2.78
C ALA A 83 0.47 11.21 -3.55
N GLU A 84 1.64 10.75 -3.96
CA GLU A 84 2.56 11.47 -4.84
C GLU A 84 3.30 10.50 -5.75
N VAL A 85 3.72 11.01 -6.91
CA VAL A 85 4.54 10.25 -7.85
C VAL A 85 5.94 10.07 -7.25
N SER A 86 6.43 8.83 -7.24
CA SER A 86 7.78 8.51 -6.79
C SER A 86 8.65 8.06 -7.96
N PHE A 87 9.94 8.35 -7.86
CA PHE A 87 10.97 7.88 -8.79
C PHE A 87 11.95 6.89 -8.14
N ASP A 88 11.83 6.71 -6.82
CA ASP A 88 12.70 5.84 -6.03
C ASP A 88 11.87 4.90 -5.15
N ALA A 89 12.29 3.64 -5.10
CA ALA A 89 11.72 2.62 -4.21
C ALA A 89 12.52 2.52 -2.88
N GLY A 90 13.51 3.39 -2.68
CA GLY A 90 14.54 3.29 -1.64
C GLY A 90 15.63 2.28 -2.02
N PRO A 91 16.69 2.13 -1.21
CA PRO A 91 17.74 1.16 -1.47
C PRO A 91 17.12 -0.23 -1.71
N ALA A 92 17.33 -0.67 -2.95
CA ALA A 92 16.80 -1.89 -3.51
C ALA A 92 17.77 -3.04 -3.22
N GLU A 93 17.49 -3.83 -2.20
CA GLU A 93 17.87 -5.25 -2.24
C GLU A 93 16.84 -6.09 -3.02
N GLY A 94 16.02 -5.44 -3.84
CA GLY A 94 15.03 -6.09 -4.68
C GLY A 94 14.85 -5.34 -5.98
N LEU A 95 15.83 -5.44 -6.88
CA LEU A 95 15.67 -5.18 -8.32
C LEU A 95 14.51 -6.01 -8.92
N GLU A 96 13.95 -6.95 -8.15
CA GLU A 96 12.88 -7.88 -8.48
C GLU A 96 11.50 -7.53 -7.86
N TRP A 97 11.35 -6.49 -7.03
CA TRP A 97 10.06 -6.17 -6.37
C TRP A 97 8.93 -5.92 -7.40
N GLY A 98 9.31 -5.41 -8.56
CA GLY A 98 8.42 -5.28 -9.71
C GLY A 98 8.31 -6.54 -10.59
N GLY A 99 9.30 -7.43 -10.61
CA GLY A 99 9.37 -8.50 -11.62
C GLY A 99 9.29 -8.00 -13.08
N PRO A 100 9.43 -8.91 -14.07
CA PRO A 100 9.24 -8.56 -15.47
C PRO A 100 7.75 -8.30 -15.74
N GLY A 101 7.34 -7.02 -15.71
CA GLY A 101 5.95 -6.59 -15.91
C GLY A 101 5.54 -5.39 -15.06
N PHE A 102 6.21 -5.13 -13.94
CA PHE A 102 6.02 -3.93 -13.13
C PHE A 102 7.24 -3.01 -13.18
N ALA A 103 7.76 -2.74 -14.39
CA ALA A 103 8.41 -1.46 -14.67
C ALA A 103 7.37 -0.30 -14.61
N GLY A 104 6.43 -0.40 -13.66
CA GLY A 104 5.32 0.48 -13.45
C GLY A 104 5.80 1.69 -12.66
N GLN A 105 5.10 2.79 -12.87
CA GLN A 105 5.38 4.01 -12.15
C GLN A 105 5.19 3.77 -10.65
N LEU A 106 6.13 4.25 -9.86
CA LEU A 106 6.05 4.18 -8.42
C LEU A 106 5.15 5.31 -7.92
N VAL A 107 4.24 4.95 -7.05
CA VAL A 107 3.42 5.90 -6.28
C VAL A 107 3.74 5.70 -4.82
N SER A 108 3.66 6.75 -4.04
CA SER A 108 3.91 6.62 -2.61
C SER A 108 3.11 7.62 -1.80
N PHE A 109 2.97 7.36 -0.51
CA PHE A 109 2.41 8.31 0.43
C PHE A 109 2.97 8.10 1.84
N PRO A 110 3.09 9.15 2.66
CA PRO A 110 3.34 9.01 4.10
C PRO A 110 2.10 8.44 4.80
N VAL A 111 2.29 7.48 5.70
CA VAL A 111 1.22 6.85 6.48
C VAL A 111 0.68 7.85 7.50
N SER A 112 -0.37 8.56 7.08
CA SER A 112 -1.03 9.59 7.88
C SER A 112 -1.99 8.97 8.89
N VAL A 113 -2.74 7.95 8.46
CA VAL A 113 -3.66 7.19 9.29
C VAL A 113 -3.38 5.71 9.09
N VAL A 114 -3.39 4.94 10.19
CA VAL A 114 -3.31 3.48 10.16
C VAL A 114 -4.19 2.89 11.24
N VAL A 115 -4.98 1.89 10.87
CA VAL A 115 -5.91 1.21 11.75
C VAL A 115 -5.79 -0.30 11.52
N GLY A 116 -5.57 -1.04 12.60
CA GLY A 116 -5.55 -2.50 12.56
C GLY A 116 -6.60 -3.11 13.49
N GLN A 117 -7.27 -4.14 13.00
CA GLN A 117 -8.29 -4.90 13.71
C GLN A 117 -7.90 -6.37 13.74
N ARG A 118 -8.21 -7.01 14.87
CA ARG A 118 -8.20 -8.46 15.05
C ARG A 118 -9.64 -8.85 15.32
N HIS A 119 -10.12 -9.88 14.63
CA HIS A 119 -11.51 -10.35 14.66
C HIS A 119 -11.66 -11.61 15.49
#